data_AF-A0AAW9BVW5-F1
#
_entry.id   AF-A0AAW9BVW5-F1
#
_cell.length_a   1.000
_cell.length_b   1.000
_cell.length_c   1.000
_cell.angle_alpha   90.00
_cell.angle_beta   90.00
_cell.angle_gamma   90.00
#
_symmetry.space_group_name_H-M   'P 1'
#
loop_
_entity.id
_entity.type
_entity.pdbx_description
1 polymer ?
#
loop_
_entity_poly.entity_id
_entity_poly.type
_entity_poly.pdbx_seq_one_letter_code
_entity_poly.pdbx_strand_id
1 'polypeptide(L)'
;KVDNFKDKTRLEIVNLPINKSGKPDIDQEPTGRFAVYFDGYLEPVAFSQGRLVTIVGKGAGEEEGKIGEHEYVFPLVKGQGYRLWKIEERVRMYDSPTYFYPCYSINCRMLRNDFPQDGKVIKQVK
;
A
#
# COMPACT_ATOMS: atom_id res chain seq x y z
N LYS A 1 4.59 6.39 12.17
CA LYS A 1 4.08 6.71 13.53
C LYS A 1 2.93 7.70 13.40
N VAL A 2 1.95 7.67 14.28
CA VAL A 2 0.82 8.61 14.28
C VAL A 2 0.81 9.36 15.61
N ASP A 3 0.86 10.68 15.57
CA ASP A 3 0.72 11.55 16.74
C ASP A 3 -0.46 12.50 16.49
N ASN A 4 -1.53 12.35 17.27
CA ASN A 4 -2.74 13.17 17.14
C ASN A 4 -2.69 14.35 18.10
N PHE A 5 -2.75 15.56 17.57
CA PHE A 5 -2.93 16.80 18.33
C PHE A 5 -4.40 17.24 18.29
N LYS A 6 -4.72 18.32 19.01
CA LYS A 6 -6.08 18.84 19.14
C LYS A 6 -6.76 19.10 17.78
N ASP A 7 -6.03 19.71 16.85
CA ASP A 7 -6.58 20.19 15.57
C ASP A 7 -5.87 19.61 14.34
N LYS A 8 -4.88 18.73 14.54
CA LYS A 8 -4.05 18.18 13.46
C LYS A 8 -3.47 16.82 13.80
N THR A 9 -3.26 15.99 12.79
CA THR A 9 -2.54 14.72 12.91
C THR A 9 -1.17 14.83 12.26
N ARG A 10 -0.13 14.41 12.99
CA ARG A 10 1.22 14.22 12.47
C ARG A 10 1.43 12.75 12.15
N LEU A 11 1.81 12.48 10.91
CA LEU A 11 2.23 11.17 10.45
C LEU A 11 3.74 11.19 10.18
N GLU A 12 4.45 10.26 10.79
CA GLU A 12 5.83 9.97 10.42
C GLU A 12 5.84 8.76 9.48
N ILE A 13 6.31 8.96 8.25
CA ILE A 13 6.18 7.99 7.17
C ILE A 13 7.54 7.72 6.55
N VAL A 14 7.81 6.46 6.29
CA VAL A 14 9.03 6.01 5.62
C VAL A 14 8.90 6.26 4.13
N ASN A 15 9.94 6.85 3.53
CA ASN A 15 10.00 7.09 2.10
C ASN A 15 10.28 5.78 1.37
N LEU A 16 9.37 5.40 0.47
CA LEU A 16 9.56 4.30 -0.47
C LEU A 16 9.27 4.81 -1.89
N PRO A 17 10.04 4.36 -2.89
CA PRO A 17 9.71 4.60 -4.29
C PRO A 17 8.29 4.15 -4.59
N ILE A 18 7.58 4.94 -5.38
CA ILE A 18 6.22 4.62 -5.83
C ILE A 18 6.24 4.15 -7.28
N ASN A 19 5.36 3.20 -7.61
CA ASN A 19 5.14 2.80 -8.99
C ASN A 19 4.18 3.76 -9.72
N LYS A 20 3.89 3.49 -11.01
CA LYS A 20 2.98 4.31 -11.84
C LYS A 20 1.57 4.46 -11.27
N SER A 21 1.11 3.53 -10.43
CA SER A 21 -0.20 3.62 -9.76
C SER A 21 -0.16 4.38 -8.43
N GLY A 22 1.02 4.88 -8.05
CA GLY A 22 1.31 5.50 -6.77
C GLY A 22 1.51 4.51 -5.63
N LYS A 23 1.50 3.19 -5.87
CA LYS A 23 1.70 2.19 -4.81
C LYS A 23 3.17 2.18 -4.37
N PRO A 24 3.46 2.25 -3.06
CA PRO A 24 4.81 2.08 -2.56
C PRO A 24 5.34 0.68 -2.89
N ASP A 25 6.59 0.63 -3.36
CA ASP A 25 7.31 -0.60 -3.60
C ASP A 25 7.95 -1.10 -2.30
N ILE A 26 7.59 -2.31 -1.89
CA ILE A 26 8.08 -2.93 -0.64
C ILE A 26 9.37 -3.72 -0.85
N ASP A 27 9.77 -3.94 -2.10
CA ASP A 27 11.00 -4.66 -2.45
C ASP A 27 12.20 -3.69 -2.51
N GLN A 28 11.97 -2.40 -2.33
CA GLN A 28 12.99 -1.35 -2.33
C GLN A 28 13.38 -0.93 -0.92
N GLU A 29 14.65 -0.54 -0.75
CA GLU A 29 15.12 0.00 0.51
C GLU A 29 14.56 1.41 0.79
N PRO A 30 14.19 1.70 2.05
CA PRO A 30 13.71 3.02 2.43
C PRO A 30 14.84 4.04 2.49
N THR A 31 14.63 5.22 1.89
CA THR A 31 15.67 6.26 1.75
C THR A 31 15.54 7.43 2.74
N GLY A 32 14.60 7.37 3.68
CA GLY A 32 14.40 8.43 4.67
C GLY A 32 13.00 8.43 5.27
N ARG A 33 12.66 9.50 5.99
CA ARG A 33 11.33 9.68 6.60
C ARG A 33 10.81 11.09 6.40
N PHE A 34 9.50 11.21 6.24
CA PHE A 34 8.78 12.47 6.15
C PHE A 34 7.92 12.69 7.40
N ALA A 35 7.78 13.94 7.80
CA ALA A 35 6.75 14.38 8.73
C ALA A 35 5.61 15.00 7.93
N VAL A 36 4.42 14.42 8.02
CA VAL A 36 3.24 14.88 7.28
C VAL A 36 2.18 15.36 8.26
N TYR A 37 1.68 16.58 8.06
CA TYR A 37 0.56 17.10 8.83
C TYR A 37 -0.73 17.07 8.01
N PHE A 38 -1.78 16.52 8.61
CA PHE A 38 -3.15 16.68 8.14
C PHE A 38 -3.93 17.55 9.12
N ASP A 39 -4.77 18.41 8.57
CA ASP A 39 -5.72 19.18 9.36
C ASP A 39 -6.84 18.23 9.85
N GLY A 40 -7.16 18.25 11.14
CA GLY A 40 -8.13 17.37 11.78
C GLY A 40 -7.57 16.05 12.34
N TYR A 41 -8.46 15.08 12.56
CA TYR A 41 -8.16 13.77 13.16
C TYR A 41 -8.05 12.66 12.10
N LEU A 42 -7.02 11.82 12.23
CA LEU A 42 -6.92 10.54 11.53
C LEU A 42 -6.88 9.37 12.53
N GLU A 43 -7.58 8.29 12.19
CA GLU A 43 -7.67 7.06 12.97
C GLU A 43 -6.31 6.34 13.07
N PRO A 44 -5.67 6.27 14.26
CA PRO A 44 -4.35 5.65 14.41
C PRO A 44 -4.28 4.20 13.94
N VAL A 45 -5.37 3.44 14.11
CA VAL A 45 -5.42 2.03 13.70
C VAL A 45 -5.36 1.90 12.16
N ALA A 46 -5.90 2.87 11.43
CA ALA A 46 -5.85 2.86 9.97
C ALA A 46 -4.43 3.14 9.42
N PHE A 47 -3.62 3.88 10.18
CA PHE A 47 -2.24 4.28 9.84
C PHE A 47 -1.20 3.58 10.73
N SER A 48 -1.53 2.40 11.24
CA SER A 48 -0.64 1.59 12.05
C SER A 48 0.65 1.25 11.29
N GLN A 49 1.70 0.89 12.03
CA GLN A 49 2.93 0.39 11.43
C GLN A 49 2.66 -0.81 10.50
N GLY A 50 3.42 -0.90 9.40
CA GLY A 50 3.26 -1.92 8.37
C GLY A 50 2.18 -1.63 7.32
N ARG A 51 1.41 -0.53 7.46
CA ARG A 51 0.43 -0.12 6.45
C ARG A 51 1.10 0.69 5.35
N LEU A 52 0.75 0.36 4.12
CA LEU A 52 1.20 1.09 2.94
C LEU A 52 0.27 2.28 2.69
N VAL A 53 0.87 3.46 2.57
CA VAL A 53 0.18 4.72 2.34
C VAL A 53 0.90 5.52 1.27
N THR A 54 0.13 6.19 0.42
CA THR A 54 0.63 7.22 -0.49
C THR A 54 0.01 8.54 -0.09
N ILE A 55 0.80 9.60 -0.10
CA ILE A 55 0.36 10.92 0.30
C ILE A 55 0.59 11.91 -0.83
N VAL A 56 -0.38 12.80 -0.99
CA VAL A 56 -0.28 13.96 -1.86
C VAL A 56 -0.37 15.20 -0.98
N GLY A 57 0.58 16.12 -1.16
CA GLY A 57 0.68 17.32 -0.37
C GLY A 57 1.73 18.28 -0.92
N LYS A 58 1.92 19.38 -0.19
CA LYS A 58 2.92 20.40 -0.53
C LYS A 58 4.06 20.35 0.49
N GLY A 59 5.29 20.55 0.03
CA GLY A 59 6.43 20.76 0.92
C GLY A 59 6.20 22.00 1.79
N ALA A 60 6.49 21.89 3.07
CA ALA A 60 6.25 22.92 4.08
C ALA A 60 7.51 23.29 4.88
N GLY A 61 8.69 22.92 4.37
CA GLY A 61 9.98 23.14 5.03
C GLY A 61 10.51 21.85 5.66
N GLU A 62 11.14 21.99 6.82
CA GLU A 62 11.79 20.91 7.56
C GLU A 62 11.41 21.01 9.04
N GLU A 63 11.37 19.88 9.73
CA GLU A 63 11.09 19.77 11.16
C GLU A 63 12.21 18.97 11.83
N GLU A 64 12.88 19.58 12.81
CA GLU A 64 13.82 18.86 13.66
C GLU A 64 13.07 17.88 14.57
N GLY A 65 13.57 16.65 14.65
CA GLY A 65 13.03 15.64 15.53
C GLY A 65 14.06 14.57 15.84
N LYS A 66 13.57 13.43 16.34
CA LYS A 66 14.41 12.29 16.67
C LYS A 66 13.86 11.00 16.07
N ILE A 67 14.75 10.16 15.57
CA ILE A 67 14.47 8.77 15.22
C ILE A 67 15.16 7.91 16.28
N GLY A 68 14.38 7.40 17.23
CA GLY A 68 14.94 6.78 18.43
C GLY A 68 15.69 7.83 19.24
N GLU A 69 17.00 7.64 19.39
CA GLU A 69 17.88 8.56 20.12
C GLU A 69 18.65 9.53 19.21
N HIS A 70 18.61 9.32 17.89
CA HIS A 70 19.34 10.14 16.93
C HIS A 70 18.53 11.35 16.49
N GLU A 71 19.19 12.51 16.45
CA GLU A 71 18.63 13.72 15.85
C GLU A 71 18.47 13.55 14.34
N TYR A 72 17.32 13.96 13.81
CA TYR A 72 16.98 13.83 12.41
C TYR A 72 16.12 15.00 11.95
N VAL A 73 16.40 15.50 10.75
CA VAL A 73 15.64 16.57 10.13
C VAL A 73 14.64 15.95 9.15
N PHE A 74 13.36 16.06 9.47
CA PHE A 74 12.28 15.54 8.64
C PHE A 74 11.87 16.58 7.61
N PRO A 75 11.87 16.25 6.30
CA PRO A 75 11.18 17.09 5.34
C PRO A 75 9.69 17.10 5.65
N LEU A 76 9.13 18.31 5.72
CA LEU A 76 7.77 18.56 6.14
C LEU A 76 6.84 18.58 4.93
N VAL A 77 5.72 17.88 5.03
CA VAL A 77 4.66 17.89 4.01
C VAL A 77 3.34 18.28 4.64
N LYS A 78 2.66 19.30 4.09
CA LYS A 78 1.26 19.54 4.39
C LYS A 78 0.41 18.62 3.51
N GLY A 79 -0.15 17.58 4.13
CA GLY A 79 -0.98 16.58 3.48
C GLY A 79 -2.32 17.17 3.02
N GLN A 80 -2.67 16.90 1.77
CA GLN A 80 -3.95 17.31 1.16
C GLN A 80 -4.84 16.11 0.85
N GLY A 81 -4.22 14.95 0.62
CA GLY A 81 -4.92 13.70 0.41
C GLY A 81 -4.00 12.51 0.66
N TYR A 82 -4.61 11.36 0.90
CA TYR A 82 -3.88 10.11 1.10
C TYR A 82 -4.64 8.94 0.49
N ARG A 83 -3.90 7.87 0.23
CA ARG A 83 -4.44 6.58 -0.20
C ARG A 83 -3.86 5.48 0.66
N LEU A 84 -4.74 4.76 1.36
CA LEU A 84 -4.37 3.55 2.09
C LEU A 84 -4.45 2.34 1.17
N TRP A 85 -3.35 1.59 1.09
CA TRP A 85 -3.30 0.37 0.31
C TRP A 85 -3.63 -0.83 1.19
N LYS A 86 -4.46 -1.72 0.65
CA LYS A 86 -4.69 -3.05 1.22
C LYS A 86 -3.72 -4.00 0.55
N ILE A 87 -2.91 -4.70 1.34
CA ILE A 87 -2.11 -5.81 0.85
C ILE A 87 -3.09 -6.99 0.71
N GLU A 88 -3.44 -7.32 -0.53
CA GLU A 88 -4.27 -8.48 -0.83
C GLU A 88 -3.38 -9.55 -1.43
N GLU A 89 -3.22 -10.68 -0.73
CA GLU A 89 -2.70 -11.90 -1.33
C GLU A 89 -3.82 -12.53 -2.17
N ARG A 90 -3.56 -12.68 -3.47
CA ARG A 90 -4.44 -13.38 -4.40
C ARG A 90 -3.76 -14.68 -4.82
N VAL A 91 -4.51 -15.76 -4.80
CA VAL A 91 -4.08 -17.04 -5.37
C VAL A 91 -4.77 -17.15 -6.71
N ARG A 92 -3.96 -17.24 -7.77
CA ARG A 92 -4.46 -17.48 -9.12
C ARG A 92 -4.47 -18.99 -9.35
N MET A 93 -5.65 -19.59 -9.35
CA MET A 93 -5.79 -21.02 -9.66
C MET A 93 -6.05 -21.20 -11.14
N TYR A 94 -5.25 -22.07 -11.77
CA TYR A 94 -5.52 -22.58 -13.11
C TYR A 94 -6.16 -23.94 -12.94
N ASP A 95 -7.49 -24.01 -13.01
CA ASP A 95 -8.21 -25.27 -13.14
C ASP A 95 -8.19 -25.68 -14.62
N SER A 96 -6.99 -26.00 -15.12
CA SER A 96 -6.83 -26.49 -16.49
C SER A 96 -7.19 -27.97 -16.48
N PRO A 97 -8.24 -28.40 -17.20
CA PRO A 97 -8.53 -29.82 -17.32
C PRO A 97 -7.34 -30.49 -17.99
N THR A 98 -6.71 -31.45 -17.29
CA THR A 98 -5.52 -32.17 -17.75
C THR A 98 -5.79 -33.03 -19.01
N TYR A 99 -7.06 -33.14 -19.41
CA TYR A 99 -7.51 -33.85 -20.59
C TYR A 99 -7.73 -32.87 -21.75
N PHE A 100 -6.70 -32.66 -22.56
CA PHE A 100 -6.80 -31.98 -23.83
C PHE A 100 -7.65 -32.85 -24.78
N TYR A 101 -8.95 -32.57 -24.89
CA TYR A 101 -9.74 -33.13 -25.98
C TYR A 101 -9.20 -32.54 -27.30
N PRO A 102 -8.82 -33.35 -28.30
CA PRO A 102 -8.40 -32.84 -29.59
C PRO A 102 -9.61 -32.23 -30.30
N CYS A 103 -9.86 -30.95 -30.08
CA CYS A 103 -10.90 -30.22 -30.80
C CYS A 103 -10.31 -29.70 -32.12
N TYR A 104 -10.96 -30.00 -33.23
CA TYR A 104 -10.60 -29.51 -34.56
C TYR A 104 -11.64 -28.51 -35.06
N SER A 105 -11.16 -27.40 -35.63
CA SER A 105 -11.95 -26.38 -36.34
C SER A 105 -12.87 -25.51 -35.45
N ILE A 106 -13.82 -24.80 -36.07
CA ILE A 106 -14.67 -23.74 -35.49
C ILE A 106 -15.58 -24.19 -34.32
N ASN A 107 -15.55 -25.48 -33.98
CA ASN A 107 -16.28 -26.07 -32.86
C ASN A 107 -15.47 -26.10 -31.54
N CYS A 108 -14.24 -25.58 -31.53
CA CYS A 108 -13.52 -25.29 -30.29
C CYS A 108 -14.15 -24.08 -29.57
N ARG A 109 -15.35 -24.26 -29.00
CA ARG A 109 -15.80 -23.38 -27.92
C ARG A 109 -14.92 -23.70 -26.72
N MET A 110 -13.85 -22.91 -26.53
CA MET A 110 -13.17 -22.87 -25.23
C MET A 110 -14.26 -22.66 -24.17
N LEU A 111 -14.47 -23.67 -23.33
CA LEU A 111 -15.37 -23.54 -22.21
C LEU A 111 -14.84 -22.39 -21.36
N ARG A 112 -15.74 -21.52 -20.90
CA ARG A 112 -15.44 -20.36 -20.03
C ARG A 112 -14.65 -20.69 -18.75
N ASN A 113 -14.33 -21.97 -18.52
CA ASN A 113 -13.60 -22.48 -17.37
C ASN A 113 -12.07 -22.48 -17.56
N ASP A 114 -11.54 -22.20 -18.76
CA ASP A 114 -10.08 -22.10 -18.97
C ASP A 114 -9.47 -20.76 -18.49
N PHE A 115 -10.31 -19.84 -17.98
CA PHE A 115 -9.81 -18.59 -17.40
C PHE A 115 -9.40 -18.81 -15.94
N PRO A 116 -8.19 -18.37 -15.54
CA PRO A 116 -7.74 -18.48 -14.17
C PRO A 116 -8.73 -17.80 -13.22
N GLN A 117 -9.12 -18.52 -12.16
CA GLN A 117 -9.94 -17.95 -11.11
C GLN A 117 -9.05 -17.28 -10.07
N ASP A 118 -9.36 -16.02 -9.77
CA ASP A 118 -8.69 -15.28 -8.71
C ASP A 118 -9.39 -15.58 -7.38
N GLY A 119 -8.73 -16.36 -6.53
CA GLY A 119 -9.13 -16.55 -5.13
C GLY A 119 -8.48 -15.50 -4.22
N LYS A 120 -9.19 -15.02 -3.21
CA LYS A 120 -8.62 -14.17 -2.15
C LYS A 120 -8.18 -15.03 -0.97
N VAL A 121 -6.92 -14.89 -0.54
CA VAL A 121 -6.44 -15.56 0.67
C VAL A 121 -7.05 -14.85 1.88
N ILE A 122 -7.86 -15.58 2.66
CA ILE A 122 -8.35 -15.11 3.95
C ILE A 122 -7.52 -15.80 5.02
N LYS A 123 -6.51 -15.10 5.56
CA LYS A 123 -5.72 -15.62 6.69
C LYS A 123 -6.63 -15.71 7.91
N GLN A 124 -6.95 -16.93 8.36
CA GLN A 124 -7.64 -17.13 9.62
C GLN A 124 -6.71 -16.73 10.76
N VAL A 125 -7.18 -15.82 11.62
CA VAL A 125 -6.48 -15.47 12.86
C VAL A 125 -6.77 -16.61 13.84
N LYS A 126 -5.71 -17.27 14.33
CA LYS A 126 -5.80 -18.26 15.42
C LYS A 126 -5.87 -17.56 16.77
#